data_AF-A0A955IJX4-F1
#
_entry.id   AF-A0A955IJX4-F1
#
_cell.length_a   1.000
_cell.length_b   1.000
_cell.length_c   1.000
_cell.angle_alpha   90.00
_cell.angle_beta   90.00
_cell.angle_gamma   90.00
#
_symmetry.space_group_name_H-M   'P 1'
#
loop_
_entity.id
_entity.type
_entity.pdbx_description
1 polymer ?
#
loop_
_entity_poly.entity_id
_entity_poly.type
_entity_poly.pdbx_seq_one_letter_code
_entity_poly.pdbx_strand_id
1 'polypeptide(L)'
;LDLRDNGGGALPAAIGVGDLFLDGGVIVSIKGRNGDEETFDAHARGTLEDFPMIVLVNGFSASASEIVAGALQDHGRARILGTRTYGKGSVQNVRRLPGNQGTLKMTTAYYYLPSGRSLHKKPGTLDWGVDPDPGFLVKVARRDYVRMLRARQGLEILRPADHLQDPCITRDWIDDTLGDPQLGCALEALQTRLRGEPWPAFSEVDRRTVAVNDEILAMDRQRDALILELQRLDRRLLELSDMDIARPPADLLPPGVDLVDGYIEVRDRDGALVGRYRLTDGDLETALEAAGVVPDTTPTPERSPTP
;
A
#
# COMPACT_ATOMS: atom_id res chain seq x y z
N LEU A 1 20.57 -4.54 5.62
CA LEU A 1 20.06 -5.45 4.58
C LEU A 1 18.84 -4.80 3.93
N ASP A 2 18.88 -4.42 2.65
CA ASP A 2 17.74 -3.80 1.97
C ASP A 2 16.91 -4.85 1.23
N LEU A 3 15.71 -5.16 1.73
CA LEU A 3 14.76 -6.11 1.13
C LEU A 3 13.52 -5.40 0.55
N ARG A 4 13.55 -4.07 0.45
CA ARG A 4 12.49 -3.32 -0.21
C ARG A 4 12.39 -3.74 -1.67
N ASP A 5 11.16 -3.86 -2.15
CA ASP A 5 10.86 -4.26 -3.53
C ASP A 5 11.35 -5.67 -3.92
N ASN A 6 11.79 -6.47 -2.94
CA ASN A 6 12.17 -7.85 -3.13
C ASN A 6 10.96 -8.78 -2.89
N GLY A 7 10.29 -9.18 -3.98
CA GLY A 7 9.14 -10.09 -3.96
C GLY A 7 9.43 -11.54 -3.53
N GLY A 8 10.69 -11.83 -3.16
CA GLY A 8 11.16 -13.11 -2.65
C GLY A 8 11.92 -13.91 -3.70
N GLY A 9 11.91 -15.23 -3.56
CA GLY A 9 12.74 -16.12 -4.38
C GLY A 9 12.70 -17.55 -3.87
N ALA A 10 13.78 -18.28 -4.09
CA ALA A 10 13.91 -19.66 -3.66
C ALA A 10 14.03 -19.75 -2.12
N LEU A 11 13.27 -20.67 -1.51
CA LEU A 11 13.31 -20.93 -0.07
C LEU A 11 14.73 -21.27 0.45
N PRO A 12 15.53 -22.12 -0.23
CA PRO A 12 16.89 -22.41 0.23
C PRO A 12 17.78 -21.17 0.33
N ALA A 13 17.58 -20.18 -0.52
CA ALA A 13 18.32 -18.91 -0.44
C ALA A 13 17.89 -18.09 0.77
N ALA A 14 16.59 -18.08 1.11
CA ALA A 14 16.08 -17.42 2.32
C ALA A 14 16.67 -18.07 3.59
N ILE A 15 16.67 -19.40 3.63
CA ILE A 15 17.27 -20.18 4.73
C ILE A 15 18.75 -19.84 4.83
N GLY A 16 19.50 -19.92 3.73
CA GLY A 16 20.93 -19.61 3.73
C GLY A 16 21.23 -18.18 4.19
N VAL A 17 20.44 -17.18 3.79
CA VAL A 17 20.62 -15.80 4.26
C VAL A 17 20.31 -15.68 5.76
N GLY A 18 19.27 -16.36 6.26
CA GLY A 18 18.97 -16.40 7.71
C GLY A 18 20.10 -17.04 8.51
N ASP A 19 20.61 -18.17 8.02
CA ASP A 19 21.70 -18.97 8.62
C ASP A 19 23.01 -18.19 8.74
N LEU A 20 23.28 -17.23 7.84
CA LEU A 20 24.46 -16.36 7.95
C LEU A 20 24.47 -15.47 9.20
N PHE A 21 23.31 -15.17 9.78
CA PHE A 21 23.18 -14.19 10.86
C PHE A 21 22.60 -14.75 12.16
N LEU A 22 22.13 -15.99 12.15
CA LEU A 22 21.56 -16.69 13.31
C LEU A 22 22.49 -17.83 13.73
N ASP A 23 22.76 -17.93 15.03
CA ASP A 23 23.65 -18.94 15.61
C ASP A 23 22.92 -20.25 15.95
N GLY A 24 21.58 -20.23 15.95
CA GLY A 24 20.75 -21.39 16.14
C GLY A 24 19.26 -21.07 16.13
N GLY A 25 18.46 -22.13 16.33
CA GLY A 25 17.00 -22.06 16.38
C GLY A 25 16.33 -22.00 15.01
N VAL A 26 15.00 -22.00 15.02
CA VAL A 26 14.19 -22.08 13.80
C VAL A 26 14.36 -20.81 12.98
N ILE A 27 14.55 -20.94 11.67
CA ILE A 27 14.45 -19.84 10.70
C ILE A 27 13.01 -19.76 10.18
N VAL A 28 12.46 -20.89 9.75
CA VAL A 28 11.10 -20.98 9.22
C VAL A 28 10.55 -22.38 9.40
N SER A 29 9.24 -22.49 9.60
CA SER A 29 8.52 -23.77 9.48
C SER A 29 7.46 -23.71 8.39
N ILE A 30 7.21 -24.85 7.77
CA ILE A 30 6.19 -25.06 6.74
C ILE A 30 5.16 -26.02 7.30
N LYS A 31 3.90 -25.58 7.37
CA LYS A 31 2.80 -26.44 7.83
C LYS A 31 1.81 -26.69 6.69
N GLY A 32 1.67 -27.96 6.32
CA GLY A 32 0.73 -28.45 5.32
C GLY A 32 -0.68 -28.62 5.87
N ARG A 33 -1.64 -28.93 4.99
CA ARG A 33 -3.05 -29.15 5.37
C ARG A 33 -3.25 -30.35 6.31
N ASN A 34 -2.44 -31.39 6.17
CA ASN A 34 -2.60 -32.66 6.89
C ASN A 34 -1.87 -32.70 8.23
N GLY A 35 -1.31 -31.58 8.68
CA GLY A 35 -0.54 -31.49 9.93
C GLY A 35 0.95 -31.79 9.77
N ASP A 36 1.41 -32.16 8.58
CA ASP A 36 2.85 -32.28 8.29
C ASP A 36 3.52 -30.92 8.50
N GLU A 37 4.53 -30.91 9.38
CA GLU A 37 5.34 -29.75 9.71
C GLU A 37 6.81 -30.05 9.39
N GLU A 38 7.40 -29.19 8.55
CA GLU A 38 8.83 -29.21 8.24
C GLU A 38 9.46 -27.94 8.78
N THR A 39 10.55 -28.09 9.54
CA THR A 39 11.24 -26.98 10.20
C THR A 39 12.66 -26.87 9.65
N PHE A 40 13.11 -25.63 9.45
CA PHE A 40 14.45 -25.31 8.98
C PHE A 40 15.16 -24.47 10.04
N ASP A 41 16.24 -25.02 10.60
CA ASP A 41 17.00 -24.42 11.69
C ASP A 41 18.29 -23.76 11.20
N ALA A 42 18.75 -22.76 11.94
CA ALA A 42 20.04 -22.12 11.77
C ALA A 42 21.17 -22.91 12.46
N HIS A 43 22.40 -22.71 12.01
CA HIS A 43 23.60 -23.39 12.47
C HIS A 43 24.69 -22.39 12.87
N ALA A 44 25.27 -22.56 14.07
CA ALA A 44 26.28 -21.67 14.65
C ALA A 44 27.58 -21.47 13.83
N ARG A 45 27.85 -22.35 12.85
CA ARG A 45 29.16 -22.34 12.20
C ARG A 45 29.24 -21.22 11.16
N GLY A 46 30.04 -20.19 11.47
CA GLY A 46 30.30 -19.09 10.54
C GLY A 46 29.27 -17.96 10.61
N THR A 47 28.48 -17.94 11.68
CA THR A 47 27.50 -16.90 11.96
C THR A 47 28.18 -15.53 12.14
N LEU A 48 27.53 -14.51 11.60
CA LEU A 48 27.97 -13.12 11.64
C LEU A 48 27.20 -12.37 12.74
N GLU A 49 27.79 -12.21 13.92
CA GLU A 49 27.07 -11.78 15.14
C GLU A 49 27.47 -10.38 15.66
N ASP A 50 28.67 -9.89 15.31
CA ASP A 50 29.31 -8.75 15.99
C ASP A 50 28.97 -7.36 15.45
N PHE A 51 27.76 -7.16 14.90
CA PHE A 51 27.37 -5.84 14.41
C PHE A 51 25.86 -5.58 14.50
N PRO A 52 25.48 -4.30 14.74
CA PRO A 52 24.09 -3.91 14.69
C PRO A 52 23.55 -4.06 13.27
N MET A 53 22.34 -4.61 13.15
CA MET A 53 21.71 -4.86 11.87
C MET A 53 20.32 -4.24 11.80
N ILE A 54 20.03 -3.62 10.65
CA ILE A 54 18.69 -3.20 10.24
C ILE A 54 18.32 -3.91 8.93
N VAL A 55 17.08 -4.37 8.85
CA VAL A 55 16.46 -4.85 7.61
C VAL A 55 15.44 -3.83 7.13
N LEU A 56 15.65 -3.28 5.93
CA LEU A 56 14.69 -2.39 5.29
C LEU A 56 13.64 -3.22 4.57
N VAL A 57 12.37 -2.93 4.81
CA VAL A 57 11.23 -3.61 4.18
C VAL A 57 10.14 -2.64 3.75
N ASN A 58 9.33 -3.04 2.78
CA ASN A 58 8.16 -2.29 2.36
C ASN A 58 7.03 -3.23 1.92
N GLY A 59 5.90 -2.66 1.49
CA GLY A 59 4.74 -3.41 1.03
C GLY A 59 4.97 -4.31 -0.21
N PHE A 60 6.15 -4.25 -0.83
CA PHE A 60 6.55 -5.12 -1.94
C PHE A 60 7.54 -6.21 -1.54
N SER A 61 8.07 -6.16 -0.31
CA SER A 61 8.84 -7.25 0.29
C SER A 61 7.91 -8.45 0.51
N ALA A 62 8.19 -9.59 -0.11
CA ALA A 62 7.29 -10.74 -0.08
C ALA A 62 8.01 -12.09 0.04
N SER A 63 7.30 -13.12 0.52
CA SER A 63 7.73 -14.52 0.50
C SER A 63 9.09 -14.73 1.18
N ALA A 64 10.13 -15.16 0.45
CA ALA A 64 11.48 -15.38 0.98
C ALA A 64 12.02 -14.16 1.76
N SER A 65 11.74 -12.93 1.30
CA SER A 65 12.16 -11.72 2.00
C SER A 65 11.49 -11.57 3.36
N GLU A 66 10.22 -11.98 3.47
CA GLU A 66 9.47 -11.96 4.73
C GLU A 66 9.96 -13.03 5.70
N ILE A 67 10.39 -14.18 5.19
CA ILE A 67 11.03 -15.23 6.00
C ILE A 67 12.31 -14.68 6.64
N VAL A 68 13.21 -14.11 5.83
CA VAL A 68 14.47 -13.54 6.34
C VAL A 68 14.21 -12.42 7.34
N ALA A 69 13.37 -11.44 6.99
CA ALA A 69 13.06 -10.33 7.86
C ALA A 69 12.42 -10.80 9.18
N GLY A 70 11.42 -11.68 9.09
CA GLY A 70 10.69 -12.18 10.27
C GLY A 70 11.55 -13.07 11.17
N ALA A 71 12.39 -13.94 10.60
CA ALA A 71 13.31 -14.76 11.39
C ALA A 71 14.31 -13.89 12.16
N LEU A 72 14.96 -12.93 11.48
CA LEU A 72 15.92 -12.03 12.12
C LEU A 72 15.26 -11.14 13.18
N GLN A 73 14.00 -10.77 12.98
CA GLN A 73 13.22 -10.01 13.96
C GLN A 73 12.87 -10.86 15.19
N ASP A 74 12.33 -12.06 15.00
CA ASP A 74 11.86 -12.94 16.09
C ASP A 74 13.01 -13.38 17.00
N HIS A 75 14.21 -13.55 16.43
CA HIS A 75 15.44 -13.82 17.20
C HIS A 75 16.07 -12.56 17.81
N GLY A 76 15.54 -11.37 17.54
CA GLY A 76 16.12 -10.10 18.00
C GLY A 76 17.47 -9.76 17.37
N ARG A 77 17.86 -10.45 16.29
CA ARG A 77 19.13 -10.27 15.58
C ARG A 77 19.20 -8.95 14.82
N ALA A 78 18.07 -8.48 14.30
CA ALA A 78 17.96 -7.23 13.54
C ALA A 78 16.70 -6.45 13.86
N ARG A 79 16.75 -5.12 13.70
CA ARG A 79 15.56 -4.26 13.69
C ARG A 79 14.98 -4.16 12.29
N ILE A 80 13.67 -4.23 12.18
CA ILE A 80 12.94 -4.08 10.92
C ILE A 80 12.50 -2.62 10.79
N LEU A 81 12.88 -1.97 9.69
CA LEU A 81 12.57 -0.57 9.41
C LEU A 81 11.81 -0.46 8.08
N GLY A 82 10.80 0.40 8.05
CA GLY A 82 10.10 0.75 6.83
C GLY A 82 8.60 0.64 6.98
N THR A 83 7.93 -0.15 6.14
CA THR A 83 6.48 -0.42 6.24
C THR A 83 6.19 -1.92 6.24
N ARG A 84 4.99 -2.31 6.69
CA ARG A 84 4.55 -3.72 6.68
C ARG A 84 4.77 -4.36 5.31
N THR A 85 5.25 -5.60 5.31
CA THR A 85 5.52 -6.40 4.10
C THR A 85 4.24 -6.80 3.37
N TYR A 86 4.33 -7.64 2.33
CA TYR A 86 3.19 -7.99 1.46
C TYR A 86 2.22 -9.03 2.06
N GLY A 87 2.71 -10.00 2.84
CA GLY A 87 1.92 -11.09 3.43
C GLY A 87 1.81 -12.35 2.56
N LYS A 88 2.80 -12.63 1.71
CA LYS A 88 2.83 -13.81 0.83
C LYS A 88 3.43 -15.01 1.57
N GLY A 89 2.70 -15.49 2.58
CA GLY A 89 3.10 -16.66 3.38
C GLY A 89 2.72 -18.02 2.81
N SER A 90 2.39 -18.16 1.53
CA SER A 90 1.93 -19.44 0.95
C SER A 90 3.03 -20.17 0.17
N VAL A 91 3.07 -21.49 0.32
CA VAL A 91 4.01 -22.39 -0.37
C VAL A 91 3.34 -22.93 -1.62
N GLN A 92 3.93 -22.66 -2.78
CA GLN A 92 3.45 -23.17 -4.06
C GLN A 92 4.36 -24.29 -4.56
N ASN A 93 3.81 -25.49 -4.66
CA ASN A 93 4.49 -26.65 -5.22
C ASN A 93 4.22 -26.75 -6.72
N VAL A 94 5.29 -27.00 -7.48
CA VAL A 94 5.28 -27.11 -8.93
C VAL A 94 5.39 -28.59 -9.29
N ARG A 95 4.31 -29.19 -9.80
CA ARG A 95 4.25 -30.60 -10.20
C ARG A 95 4.15 -30.70 -11.72
N ARG A 96 5.11 -31.37 -12.34
CA ARG A 96 5.04 -31.68 -13.78
C ARG A 96 3.94 -32.72 -14.01
N LEU A 97 3.09 -32.47 -15.00
CA LEU A 97 2.07 -33.41 -15.41
C LEU A 97 2.70 -34.54 -16.22
N PRO A 98 2.17 -35.78 -16.14
CA PRO A 98 2.65 -36.90 -16.95
C PRO A 98 2.66 -36.59 -18.44
N GLY A 99 3.55 -37.24 -19.18
CA GLY A 99 3.61 -37.10 -20.65
C GLY A 99 4.00 -35.70 -21.14
N ASN A 100 4.66 -34.89 -20.30
CA ASN A 100 5.06 -33.51 -20.63
C ASN A 100 3.87 -32.59 -20.98
N GLN A 101 2.68 -32.86 -20.42
CA GLN A 101 1.44 -32.12 -20.67
C GLN A 101 1.36 -30.75 -19.95
N GLY A 102 2.49 -30.25 -19.47
CA GLY A 102 2.58 -28.99 -18.71
C GLY A 102 2.89 -29.21 -17.24
N THR A 103 2.65 -28.17 -16.45
CA THR A 103 3.04 -28.11 -15.04
C THR A 103 1.95 -27.45 -14.22
N LEU A 104 1.56 -28.08 -13.12
CA LEU A 104 0.60 -27.56 -12.16
C LEU A 104 1.33 -26.85 -11.02
N LYS A 105 0.97 -25.60 -10.76
CA LYS A 105 1.43 -24.85 -9.58
C LYS A 105 0.29 -24.74 -8.57
N MET A 106 0.45 -25.37 -7.42
CA MET A 106 -0.62 -25.46 -6.42
C MET A 106 -0.12 -25.05 -5.04
N THR A 107 -0.91 -24.24 -4.34
CA THR A 107 -0.65 -23.88 -2.94
C THR A 107 -0.93 -25.09 -2.06
N THR A 108 0.04 -25.49 -1.24
CA THR A 108 -0.06 -26.73 -0.44
C THR A 108 0.20 -26.54 1.05
N ALA A 109 0.88 -25.45 1.42
CA ALA A 109 1.26 -25.17 2.80
C ALA A 109 1.42 -23.67 3.05
N TYR A 110 1.67 -23.29 4.30
CA TYR A 110 1.98 -21.92 4.71
C TYR A 110 3.29 -21.86 5.49
N TYR A 111 3.99 -20.73 5.36
CA TYR A 111 5.18 -20.40 6.14
C TYR A 111 4.80 -19.79 7.49
N TYR A 112 5.52 -20.23 8.52
CA TYR A 112 5.41 -19.75 9.88
C TYR A 112 6.79 -19.29 10.36
N LEU A 113 6.79 -18.13 11.02
CA LEU A 113 7.98 -17.55 11.65
C LEU A 113 8.37 -18.33 12.93
N PRO A 114 9.56 -18.09 13.49
CA PRO A 114 10.01 -18.77 14.71
C PRO A 114 9.04 -18.58 15.89
N SER A 115 8.37 -17.43 15.97
CA SER A 115 7.27 -17.17 16.93
C SER A 115 6.02 -18.03 16.76
N GLY A 116 5.94 -18.84 15.69
CA GLY A 116 4.73 -19.59 15.31
C GLY A 116 3.69 -18.75 14.55
N ARG A 117 3.99 -17.47 14.27
CA ARG A 117 3.12 -16.58 13.51
C ARG A 117 3.10 -16.92 12.02
N SER A 118 1.92 -16.94 11.42
CA SER A 118 1.75 -17.13 9.97
C SER A 118 2.04 -15.83 9.20
N LEU A 119 2.88 -15.90 8.18
CA LEU A 119 3.11 -14.77 7.28
C LEU A 119 1.92 -14.51 6.35
N HIS A 120 1.05 -15.49 6.15
CA HIS A 120 0.00 -15.42 5.13
C HIS A 120 -1.14 -14.47 5.51
N LYS A 121 -1.36 -13.47 4.67
CA LYS A 121 -2.51 -12.55 4.78
C LYS A 121 -3.81 -13.29 4.49
N LYS A 122 -4.66 -13.42 5.52
CA LYS A 122 -6.01 -13.96 5.40
C LYS A 122 -7.05 -12.82 5.53
N PRO A 123 -8.21 -12.94 4.88
CA PRO A 123 -9.30 -11.99 5.11
C PRO A 123 -9.68 -11.90 6.60
N GLY A 124 -9.85 -10.69 7.11
CA GLY A 124 -10.22 -10.42 8.51
C GLY A 124 -9.13 -10.68 9.55
N THR A 125 -7.89 -10.94 9.13
CA THR A 125 -6.75 -11.05 10.05
C THR A 125 -5.90 -9.78 10.02
N LEU A 126 -5.58 -9.25 11.20
CA LEU A 126 -4.69 -8.11 11.38
C LEU A 126 -3.21 -8.48 11.48
N ASP A 127 -2.92 -9.75 11.79
CA ASP A 127 -1.58 -10.27 12.03
C ASP A 127 -1.11 -11.13 10.85
N TRP A 128 -0.29 -10.52 10.00
CA TRP A 128 0.26 -11.12 8.77
C TRP A 128 1.50 -10.34 8.34
N GLY A 129 2.33 -10.96 7.49
CA GLY A 129 3.58 -10.38 7.05
C GLY A 129 4.54 -10.10 8.21
N VAL A 130 5.42 -9.13 8.02
CA VAL A 130 6.40 -8.65 8.99
C VAL A 130 6.19 -7.15 9.17
N ASP A 131 6.09 -6.75 10.43
CA ASP A 131 5.93 -5.35 10.83
C ASP A 131 7.27 -4.70 11.16
N PRO A 132 7.46 -3.41 10.86
CA PRO A 132 8.58 -2.64 11.40
C PRO A 132 8.59 -2.68 12.93
N ASP A 133 9.76 -2.67 13.55
CA ASP A 133 9.94 -2.53 15.00
C ASP A 133 9.22 -1.29 15.56
N PRO A 134 8.78 -1.30 16.83
CA PRO A 134 8.22 -0.12 17.46
C PRO A 134 9.18 1.07 17.34
N GLY A 135 8.71 2.20 16.82
CA GLY A 135 9.56 3.34 16.51
C GLY A 135 10.24 3.32 15.14
N PHE A 136 10.13 2.24 14.37
CA PHE A 136 10.83 2.06 13.09
C PHE A 136 9.88 2.09 11.87
N LEU A 137 8.65 2.54 12.05
CA LEU A 137 7.70 2.75 10.96
C LEU A 137 8.01 4.06 10.24
N VAL A 138 8.48 3.96 9.00
CA VAL A 138 8.78 5.12 8.16
C VAL A 138 8.04 4.95 6.84
N LYS A 139 6.93 5.67 6.67
CA LYS A 139 6.13 5.66 5.45
C LYS A 139 6.76 6.57 4.40
N VAL A 140 6.79 6.13 3.14
CA VAL A 140 7.21 6.94 2.00
C VAL A 140 5.98 7.22 1.14
N ALA A 141 5.68 8.49 0.88
CA ALA A 141 4.57 8.84 0.00
C ALA A 141 4.85 8.37 -1.43
N ARG A 142 3.80 7.98 -2.18
CA ARG A 142 3.95 7.45 -3.54
C ARG A 142 4.74 8.38 -4.47
N ARG A 143 4.52 9.70 -4.38
CA ARG A 143 5.24 10.70 -5.17
C ARG A 143 6.74 10.69 -4.86
N ASP A 144 7.07 10.65 -3.59
CA ASP A 144 8.46 10.71 -3.11
C ASP A 144 9.19 9.38 -3.41
N TYR A 145 8.47 8.26 -3.35
CA TYR A 145 8.96 6.95 -3.77
C TYR A 145 9.36 6.92 -5.25
N VAL A 146 8.56 7.52 -6.15
CA VAL A 146 8.94 7.64 -7.58
C VAL A 146 10.17 8.51 -7.77
N ARG A 147 10.30 9.62 -7.03
CA ARG A 147 11.49 10.48 -7.05
C ARG A 147 12.73 9.69 -6.60
N MET A 148 12.60 8.95 -5.51
CA MET A 148 13.66 8.10 -4.96
C MET A 148 14.14 7.05 -5.96
N LEU A 149 13.23 6.33 -6.62
CA LEU A 149 13.60 5.34 -7.63
C LEU A 149 14.39 5.95 -8.79
N ARG A 150 13.97 7.13 -9.27
CA ARG A 150 14.69 7.84 -10.35
C ARG A 150 16.09 8.27 -9.91
N ALA A 151 16.24 8.77 -8.68
CA ALA A 151 17.53 9.13 -8.12
C ALA A 151 18.47 7.92 -8.03
N ARG A 152 17.97 6.77 -7.53
CA ARG A 152 18.72 5.50 -7.46
C ARG A 152 19.15 5.00 -8.84
N GLN A 153 18.26 5.00 -9.82
CA GLN A 153 18.58 4.59 -11.19
C GLN A 153 19.73 5.42 -11.78
N GLY A 154 19.80 6.72 -11.46
CA GLY A 154 20.91 7.57 -11.91
C GLY A 154 22.29 7.17 -11.38
N LEU A 155 22.34 6.45 -10.26
CA LEU A 155 23.57 5.95 -9.61
C LEU A 155 23.93 4.52 -10.04
N GLU A 156 22.97 3.73 -10.55
CA GLU A 156 23.22 2.39 -11.07
C GLU A 156 23.91 2.39 -12.45
N ILE A 157 23.88 3.53 -13.14
CA ILE A 157 24.54 3.71 -14.43
C ILE A 157 26.06 3.75 -14.19
N LEU A 158 26.76 2.71 -14.66
CA LEU A 158 28.22 2.67 -14.68
C LEU A 158 28.75 3.83 -15.52
N ARG A 159 29.56 4.70 -14.92
CA ARG A 159 30.22 5.83 -15.58
C ARG A 159 31.74 5.59 -15.65
N PRO A 160 32.43 6.19 -16.64
CA PRO A 160 33.90 6.21 -16.66
C PRO A 160 34.46 6.75 -15.33
N ALA A 161 35.56 6.15 -14.86
CA ALA A 161 36.14 6.38 -13.52
C ALA A 161 36.61 7.82 -13.28
N ASP A 162 36.76 8.59 -14.36
CA ASP A 162 37.29 9.95 -14.46
C ASP A 162 36.45 10.98 -13.66
N HIS A 163 35.27 10.58 -13.15
CA HIS A 163 34.29 11.43 -12.48
C HIS A 163 33.85 10.96 -11.07
N LEU A 164 34.47 9.94 -10.49
CA LEU A 164 34.04 9.43 -9.19
C LEU A 164 34.82 10.10 -8.05
N GLN A 165 34.34 11.26 -7.60
CA GLN A 165 34.47 11.57 -6.18
C GLN A 165 33.40 10.74 -5.47
N ASP A 166 33.81 9.72 -4.73
CA ASP A 166 32.88 8.98 -3.87
C ASP A 166 32.28 9.97 -2.86
N PRO A 167 30.97 10.26 -2.94
CA PRO A 167 30.37 11.19 -2.00
C PRO A 167 30.44 10.59 -0.60
N CYS A 168 30.72 11.42 0.40
CA CYS A 168 30.53 11.01 1.79
C CYS A 168 29.03 10.76 1.99
N ILE A 169 28.64 9.50 2.15
CA ILE A 169 27.24 9.12 2.34
C ILE A 169 26.81 9.50 3.75
N THR A 170 26.22 10.68 3.88
CA THR A 170 25.62 11.19 5.13
C THR A 170 24.10 11.10 5.09
N ARG A 171 23.45 11.29 6.24
CA ARG A 171 21.98 11.41 6.33
C ARG A 171 21.46 12.52 5.42
N ASP A 172 22.03 13.71 5.52
CA ASP A 172 21.67 14.86 4.71
C ASP A 172 21.84 14.56 3.21
N TRP A 173 22.94 13.90 2.83
CA TRP A 173 23.16 13.51 1.45
C TRP A 173 22.10 12.53 0.94
N ILE A 174 21.70 11.54 1.76
CA ILE A 174 20.63 10.59 1.41
C ILE A 174 19.31 11.34 1.22
N ASP A 175 18.97 12.25 2.13
CA ASP A 175 17.70 12.96 2.08
C ASP A 175 17.64 13.94 0.89
N ASP A 176 18.72 14.68 0.62
CA ASP A 176 18.78 15.67 -0.45
C ASP A 176 18.93 15.03 -1.84
N THR A 177 19.81 14.04 -1.96
CA THR A 177 20.19 13.42 -3.24
C THR A 177 19.28 12.26 -3.60
N LEU A 178 19.07 11.32 -2.66
CA LEU A 178 18.25 10.13 -2.91
C LEU A 178 16.77 10.37 -2.58
N GLY A 179 16.46 11.29 -1.67
CA GLY A 179 15.09 11.42 -1.15
C GLY A 179 14.59 10.13 -0.51
N ASP A 180 15.47 9.37 0.14
CA ASP A 180 15.17 8.07 0.75
C ASP A 180 15.13 8.18 2.29
N PRO A 181 13.99 8.57 2.88
CA PRO A 181 13.91 8.78 4.32
C PRO A 181 14.12 7.47 5.11
N GLN A 182 13.77 6.31 4.55
CA GLN A 182 13.95 5.01 5.19
C GLN A 182 15.44 4.65 5.29
N LEU A 183 16.20 4.82 4.21
CA LEU A 183 17.63 4.54 4.22
C LEU A 183 18.37 5.48 5.16
N GLY A 184 18.03 6.77 5.17
CA GLY A 184 18.69 7.71 6.07
C GLY A 184 18.33 7.46 7.55
N CYS A 185 17.08 7.11 7.88
CA CYS A 185 16.73 6.66 9.24
C CYS A 185 17.51 5.41 9.64
N ALA A 186 17.70 4.45 8.72
CA ALA A 186 18.51 3.27 9.01
C ALA A 186 19.99 3.60 9.24
N LEU A 187 20.56 4.51 8.46
CA LEU A 187 21.94 4.98 8.66
C LEU A 187 22.08 5.63 10.05
N GLU A 188 21.16 6.55 10.37
CA GLU A 188 21.13 7.24 11.67
C GLU A 188 21.02 6.24 12.83
N ALA A 189 20.09 5.28 12.75
CA ALA A 189 19.91 4.27 13.79
C ALA A 189 21.14 3.37 13.98
N LEU A 190 21.80 2.96 12.90
CA LEU A 190 23.03 2.19 12.98
C LEU A 190 24.17 3.00 13.60
N GLN A 191 24.36 4.26 13.19
CA GLN A 191 25.38 5.14 13.76
C GLN A 191 25.16 5.38 15.25
N THR A 192 23.91 5.63 15.66
CA THR A 192 23.53 5.76 17.08
C THR A 192 23.85 4.49 17.85
N ARG A 193 23.49 3.31 17.31
CA ARG A 193 23.78 2.05 17.98
C ARG A 193 25.28 1.76 18.10
N LEU A 194 26.07 2.11 17.09
CA LEU A 194 27.54 1.98 17.10
C LEU A 194 28.21 2.89 18.14
N ARG A 195 27.62 4.03 18.49
CA ARG A 195 28.07 4.89 19.60
C ARG A 195 27.72 4.32 20.99
N GLY A 196 27.03 3.18 21.07
CA GLY A 196 26.59 2.56 22.33
C GLY A 196 25.28 3.11 22.87
N GLU A 197 24.61 4.01 22.13
CA GLU A 197 23.33 4.59 22.50
C GLU A 197 22.16 3.62 22.24
N PRO A 198 21.00 3.80 22.90
CA PRO A 198 19.79 3.03 22.59
C PRO A 198 19.30 3.31 21.16
N TRP A 199 18.53 2.36 20.62
CA TRP A 199 17.89 2.53 19.32
C TRP A 199 16.99 3.76 19.30
N PRO A 200 17.11 4.66 18.30
CA PRO A 200 16.22 5.82 18.20
C PRO A 200 14.80 5.39 17.79
N ALA A 201 13.83 6.27 17.98
CA ALA A 201 12.47 6.12 17.50
C ALA A 201 12.14 7.23 16.49
N PHE A 202 11.67 6.83 15.31
CA PHE A 202 11.27 7.69 14.20
C PHE A 202 9.76 7.86 14.07
N SER A 203 8.97 7.10 14.84
CA SER A 203 7.52 7.14 14.82
C SER A 203 6.93 6.85 16.20
N GLU A 204 5.93 7.60 16.62
CA GLU A 204 5.21 7.34 17.89
C GLU A 204 4.06 6.33 17.74
N VAL A 205 3.81 5.84 16.53
CA VAL A 205 2.59 5.06 16.23
C VAL A 205 2.77 3.58 16.55
N ASP A 206 1.88 3.04 17.37
CA ASP A 206 1.82 1.60 17.67
C ASP A 206 1.40 0.78 16.42
N ARG A 207 1.99 -0.42 16.28
CA ARG A 207 1.76 -1.36 15.18
C ARG A 207 0.29 -1.69 15.01
N ARG A 208 -0.45 -1.88 16.12
CA ARG A 208 -1.87 -2.26 16.09
C ARG A 208 -2.72 -1.13 15.53
N THR A 209 -2.45 0.11 15.93
CA THR A 209 -3.16 1.30 15.45
C THR A 209 -2.99 1.47 13.93
N VAL A 210 -1.78 1.23 13.42
CA VAL A 210 -1.49 1.34 11.98
C VAL A 210 -2.23 0.27 11.20
N ALA A 211 -2.18 -0.99 11.66
CA ALA A 211 -2.86 -2.10 11.01
C ALA A 211 -4.38 -1.89 10.94
N VAL A 212 -4.98 -1.41 12.03
CA VAL A 212 -6.41 -1.11 12.11
C VAL A 212 -6.77 0.04 11.15
N ASN A 213 -6.01 1.14 11.15
CA ASN A 213 -6.28 2.26 10.26
C ASN A 213 -6.14 1.88 8.77
N ASP A 214 -5.12 1.09 8.43
CA ASP A 214 -4.92 0.61 7.07
C ASP A 214 -6.05 -0.36 6.64
N GLU A 215 -6.56 -1.20 7.56
CA GLU A 215 -7.73 -2.06 7.31
C GLU A 215 -9.02 -1.25 7.16
N ILE A 216 -9.27 -0.24 8.01
CA ILE A 216 -10.42 0.68 7.89
C ILE A 216 -10.42 1.33 6.50
N LEU A 217 -9.29 1.90 6.08
CA LEU A 217 -9.17 2.52 4.76
C LEU A 217 -9.36 1.52 3.61
N ALA A 218 -8.94 0.27 3.79
CA ALA A 218 -9.15 -0.78 2.79
C ALA A 218 -10.62 -1.21 2.70
N MET A 219 -11.29 -1.36 3.84
CA MET A 219 -12.71 -1.69 3.93
C MET A 219 -13.58 -0.56 3.37
N ASP A 220 -13.22 0.69 3.63
CA ASP A 220 -13.94 1.86 3.09
C ASP A 220 -13.83 1.92 1.57
N ARG A 221 -12.63 1.75 1.01
CA ARG A 221 -12.45 1.64 -0.46
C ARG A 221 -13.23 0.47 -1.07
N GLN A 222 -13.29 -0.68 -0.38
CA GLN A 222 -14.05 -1.83 -0.85
C GLN A 222 -15.55 -1.56 -0.80
N ARG A 223 -16.03 -0.89 0.25
CA ARG A 223 -17.41 -0.43 0.38
C ARG A 223 -17.77 0.51 -0.77
N ASP A 224 -16.94 1.51 -1.07
CA ASP A 224 -17.19 2.46 -2.16
C ASP A 224 -17.25 1.76 -3.53
N ALA A 225 -16.32 0.82 -3.78
CA ALA A 225 -16.34 0.03 -5.00
C ALA A 225 -17.61 -0.82 -5.14
N LEU A 226 -18.09 -1.42 -4.03
CA LEU A 226 -19.35 -2.18 -4.01
C LEU A 226 -20.57 -1.28 -4.23
N ILE A 227 -20.57 -0.06 -3.69
CA ILE A 227 -21.64 0.92 -3.94
C ILE A 227 -21.71 1.26 -5.43
N LEU A 228 -20.58 1.54 -6.07
CA LEU A 228 -20.52 1.81 -7.51
C LEU A 228 -21.00 0.60 -8.34
N GLU A 229 -20.65 -0.60 -7.93
CA GLU A 229 -21.09 -1.82 -8.62
C GLU A 229 -22.59 -2.06 -8.43
N LEU A 230 -23.13 -1.81 -7.24
CA LEU A 230 -24.56 -1.87 -6.98
C LEU A 230 -25.32 -0.85 -7.84
N GLN A 231 -24.84 0.38 -7.95
CA GLN A 231 -25.42 1.40 -8.82
C GLN A 231 -25.42 0.98 -10.30
N ARG A 232 -24.38 0.28 -10.77
CA ARG A 232 -24.35 -0.29 -12.12
C ARG A 232 -25.37 -1.40 -12.31
N LEU A 233 -25.52 -2.29 -11.32
CA LEU A 233 -26.52 -3.35 -11.34
C LEU A 233 -27.94 -2.79 -11.32
N ASP A 234 -28.22 -1.77 -10.51
CA ASP A 234 -29.51 -1.10 -10.45
C ASP A 234 -29.83 -0.44 -11.79
N ARG A 235 -28.87 0.24 -12.42
CA ARG A 235 -29.02 0.78 -13.78
C ARG A 235 -29.32 -0.33 -14.79
N ARG A 236 -28.61 -1.45 -14.71
CA ARG A 236 -28.83 -2.59 -15.61
C ARG A 236 -30.17 -3.27 -15.39
N LEU A 237 -30.63 -3.37 -14.15
CA LEU A 237 -31.96 -3.86 -13.80
C LEU A 237 -33.03 -2.93 -14.34
N LEU A 238 -32.84 -1.60 -14.23
CA LEU A 238 -33.74 -0.62 -14.83
C LEU A 238 -33.84 -0.80 -16.35
N GLU A 239 -32.70 -0.85 -17.05
CA GLU A 239 -32.62 -1.12 -18.50
C GLU A 239 -33.30 -2.43 -18.92
N LEU A 240 -33.22 -3.46 -18.08
CA LEU A 240 -33.84 -4.77 -18.32
C LEU A 240 -35.31 -4.81 -17.89
N SER A 241 -35.70 -3.96 -16.93
CA SER A 241 -37.07 -3.82 -16.42
C SER A 241 -37.94 -2.88 -17.25
N ASP A 242 -37.36 -2.23 -18.28
CA ASP A 242 -38.06 -1.47 -19.33
C ASP A 242 -38.90 -2.36 -20.28
N MET A 243 -39.53 -3.40 -19.72
CA MET A 243 -40.88 -3.82 -20.06
C MET A 243 -41.85 -3.01 -19.16
N ASP A 244 -42.12 -1.76 -19.54
CA ASP A 244 -43.14 -0.83 -19.00
C ASP A 244 -43.00 -0.30 -17.55
N ILE A 245 -41.92 0.40 -17.19
CA ILE A 245 -41.94 1.32 -16.03
C ILE A 245 -41.24 2.66 -16.31
N ALA A 246 -42.04 3.73 -16.29
CA ALA A 246 -41.74 5.17 -16.22
C ALA A 246 -40.29 5.66 -16.47
N ARG A 247 -40.14 6.52 -17.49
CA ARG A 247 -38.93 7.32 -17.77
C ARG A 247 -38.33 7.93 -16.49
N PRO A 248 -36.99 7.94 -16.35
CA PRO A 248 -36.33 8.66 -15.27
C PRO A 248 -36.70 10.17 -15.32
N PRO A 249 -36.70 10.87 -14.18
CA PRO A 249 -36.85 12.32 -14.16
C PRO A 249 -35.76 12.95 -15.01
N ALA A 250 -36.12 13.98 -15.78
CA ALA A 250 -35.17 14.69 -16.63
C ALA A 250 -34.06 15.33 -15.78
N ASP A 251 -32.82 15.28 -16.27
CA ASP A 251 -31.67 15.97 -15.69
C ASP A 251 -32.00 17.45 -15.43
N LEU A 252 -31.50 18.01 -14.33
CA LEU A 252 -31.77 19.41 -13.94
C LEU A 252 -31.16 20.37 -14.96
N LEU A 253 -30.04 19.98 -15.57
CA LEU A 253 -29.34 20.76 -16.58
C LEU A 253 -29.40 20.07 -17.96
N PRO A 254 -29.51 20.84 -19.06
CA PRO A 254 -29.38 20.27 -20.40
C PRO A 254 -28.01 19.63 -20.61
N PRO A 255 -27.92 18.51 -21.34
CA PRO A 255 -26.64 17.85 -21.61
C PRO A 255 -25.69 18.80 -22.35
N GLY A 256 -24.48 18.98 -21.79
CA GLY A 256 -23.42 19.83 -22.34
C GLY A 256 -23.22 21.19 -21.64
N VAL A 257 -23.93 21.46 -20.55
CA VAL A 257 -23.75 22.66 -19.71
C VAL A 257 -22.72 22.37 -18.61
N ASP A 258 -21.48 22.84 -18.80
CA ASP A 258 -20.40 22.73 -17.82
C ASP A 258 -20.19 24.11 -17.16
N LEU A 259 -20.76 24.32 -15.96
CA LEU A 259 -20.78 25.63 -15.28
C LEU A 259 -19.53 25.81 -14.40
N VAL A 260 -18.38 26.02 -15.05
CA VAL A 260 -17.13 26.42 -14.37
C VAL A 260 -17.04 27.95 -14.37
N ASP A 261 -16.80 28.57 -13.21
CA ASP A 261 -16.73 30.04 -12.99
C ASP A 261 -18.04 30.84 -13.18
N GLY A 262 -19.21 30.18 -13.11
CA GLY A 262 -20.52 30.82 -13.18
C GLY A 262 -20.99 31.52 -11.89
N TYR A 263 -22.04 32.36 -12.00
CA TYR A 263 -22.75 32.96 -10.87
C TYR A 263 -24.22 32.51 -10.84
N ILE A 264 -24.73 32.19 -9.64
CA ILE A 264 -26.16 32.00 -9.38
C ILE A 264 -26.75 33.31 -8.89
N GLU A 265 -27.78 33.81 -9.57
CA GLU A 265 -28.60 34.93 -9.14
C GLU A 265 -29.91 34.42 -8.51
N VAL A 266 -30.17 34.79 -7.26
CA VAL A 266 -31.44 34.51 -6.57
C VAL A 266 -32.30 35.76 -6.63
N ARG A 267 -33.53 35.63 -7.15
CA ARG A 267 -34.52 36.71 -7.23
C ARG A 267 -35.72 36.40 -6.32
N ASP A 268 -36.37 37.43 -5.81
CA ASP A 268 -37.63 37.28 -5.08
C ASP A 268 -38.80 37.05 -6.04
N ARG A 269 -40.00 36.87 -5.46
CA ARG A 269 -41.25 36.65 -6.21
C ARG A 269 -41.59 37.80 -7.16
N ASP A 270 -41.11 39.01 -6.88
CA ASP A 270 -41.37 40.21 -7.68
C ASP A 270 -40.24 40.46 -8.71
N GLY A 271 -39.27 39.54 -8.80
CA GLY A 271 -38.17 39.55 -9.76
C GLY A 271 -36.97 40.41 -9.36
N ALA A 272 -36.97 40.98 -8.16
CA ALA A 272 -35.85 41.77 -7.65
C ALA A 272 -34.71 40.85 -7.21
N LEU A 273 -33.46 41.25 -7.48
CA LEU A 273 -32.28 40.46 -7.13
C LEU A 273 -32.05 40.47 -5.62
N VAL A 274 -32.09 39.30 -4.99
CA VAL A 274 -31.93 39.08 -3.55
C VAL A 274 -30.48 38.70 -3.21
N GLY A 275 -29.76 38.03 -4.12
CA GLY A 275 -28.37 37.67 -3.89
C GLY A 275 -27.67 37.09 -5.11
N ARG A 276 -26.34 37.17 -5.12
CA ARG A 276 -25.49 36.60 -6.17
C ARG A 276 -24.37 35.76 -5.54
N TYR A 277 -24.31 34.49 -5.93
CA TYR A 277 -23.34 33.52 -5.40
C TYR A 277 -22.41 33.06 -6.52
N ARG A 278 -21.12 32.93 -6.22
CA ARG A 278 -20.11 32.46 -7.18
C ARG A 278 -19.85 30.98 -6.96
N LEU A 279 -19.82 30.21 -8.04
CA LEU A 279 -19.45 28.80 -7.98
C LEU A 279 -17.93 28.69 -7.81
N THR A 280 -17.49 28.10 -6.71
CA THR A 280 -16.07 27.85 -6.41
C THR A 280 -15.86 26.34 -6.34
N ASP A 281 -15.60 25.74 -7.51
CA ASP A 281 -15.29 24.33 -7.76
C ASP A 281 -16.25 23.27 -7.17
N GLY A 282 -17.00 22.58 -8.04
CA GLY A 282 -17.87 21.47 -7.68
C GLY A 282 -18.92 21.16 -8.76
N ASP A 283 -19.51 19.97 -8.69
CA ASP A 283 -20.67 19.60 -9.52
C ASP A 283 -21.94 20.22 -8.94
N LEU A 284 -22.45 21.26 -9.61
CA LEU A 284 -23.63 22.01 -9.20
C LEU A 284 -24.89 21.14 -9.20
N GLU A 285 -25.00 20.19 -10.12
CA GLU A 285 -26.20 19.36 -10.27
C GLU A 285 -26.39 18.49 -9.02
N THR A 286 -25.32 17.81 -8.60
CA THR A 286 -25.29 17.02 -7.34
C THR A 286 -25.66 17.87 -6.12
N ALA A 287 -25.20 19.13 -6.04
CA ALA A 287 -25.50 20.03 -4.92
C ALA A 287 -26.97 20.48 -4.89
N LEU A 288 -27.58 20.72 -6.06
CA LEU A 288 -28.98 21.10 -6.19
C LEU A 288 -29.92 19.94 -5.87
N GLU A 289 -29.57 18.73 -6.31
CA GLU A 289 -30.30 17.50 -5.97
C GLU A 289 -30.29 17.24 -4.45
N ALA A 290 -29.13 17.37 -3.81
CA ALA A 290 -29.00 17.20 -2.35
C ALA A 290 -29.82 18.24 -1.56
N ALA A 291 -30.04 19.42 -2.13
CA ALA A 291 -30.89 20.47 -1.55
C ALA A 291 -32.39 20.26 -1.84
N GLY A 292 -32.77 19.22 -2.59
CA GLY A 292 -34.16 18.90 -2.93
C GLY A 292 -34.77 19.85 -3.97
N VAL A 293 -33.94 20.48 -4.80
CA VAL A 293 -34.39 21.36 -5.88
C VAL A 293 -34.96 20.52 -7.02
N VAL A 294 -36.12 20.92 -7.52
CA VAL A 294 -36.79 20.28 -8.65
C VAL A 294 -36.96 21.29 -9.80
N PRO A 295 -36.96 20.86 -11.08
CA PRO A 295 -37.18 21.76 -12.19
C PRO A 295 -38.59 22.36 -12.12
N ASP A 296 -38.70 23.68 -12.24
CA ASP A 296 -39.99 24.33 -12.44
C ASP A 296 -40.44 24.14 -13.89
N THR A 297 -41.44 23.28 -14.10
CA THR A 297 -42.00 22.99 -15.43
C THR A 297 -43.14 23.94 -15.80
N THR A 298 -43.37 25.02 -15.04
CA THR A 298 -44.35 26.03 -15.48
C THR A 298 -43.85 26.72 -16.75
N PRO A 299 -44.69 26.83 -17.79
CA PRO A 299 -44.29 27.44 -19.04
C PRO A 299 -43.96 28.91 -18.81
N THR A 300 -42.71 29.28 -19.05
CA THR A 300 -42.28 30.68 -19.06
C THR A 300 -43.13 31.43 -20.09
N PRO A 301 -43.83 32.52 -19.74
CA PRO A 301 -44.51 33.32 -20.74
C PRO A 301 -43.47 33.84 -21.74
N GLU A 302 -43.73 33.59 -23.03
CA GLU A 302 -42.91 34.10 -24.13
C GLU A 302 -42.64 35.58 -23.90
N ARG A 303 -41.36 35.94 -23.77
CA ARG A 303 -40.95 37.35 -23.86
C ARG A 303 -41.38 37.85 -25.22
N SER A 304 -42.38 38.73 -25.25
CA SER A 304 -42.72 39.51 -26.42
C SER A 304 -41.44 40.23 -26.90
N PRO A 305 -41.11 40.20 -28.20
CA PRO A 305 -40.00 41.00 -28.70
C PRO A 305 -40.41 42.47 -28.57
N THR A 306 -39.74 43.21 -27.68
CA THR A 306 -39.84 44.67 -27.64
C THR A 306 -39.15 45.24 -28.89
N PRO A 307 -39.73 46.28 -29.53
CA PRO A 307 -39.24 46.90 -30.78
C PRO A 307 -37.92 47.66 -30.61
#